data_AF-A0A1A9I4Z3-F1
#
_entry.id   AF-A0A1A9I4Z3-F1
#
_cell.length_a   1.000
_cell.length_b   1.000
_cell.length_c   1.000
_cell.angle_alpha   90.00
_cell.angle_beta   90.00
_cell.angle_gamma   90.00
#
_symmetry.space_group_name_H-M   'P 1'
#
loop_
_entity.id
_entity.type
_entity.pdbx_description
1 polymer ?
#
loop_
_entity_poly.entity_id
_entity_poly.type
_entity_poly.pdbx_seq_one_letter_code
_entity_poly.pdbx_strand_id
1 'polypeptide(L)'
;MGNELLNKYNSGQEKSVWQEIGKLTFIELDDNKQTEIKEILSQTISLTRINIELIIQKIQTDNRFTLRNASDLTPSTDIKKLVNIVKPFGFLPLSFLELYKYIKNVSLILDTGFQKKYPYSDPIYIESISNILEICGDGSWQEDMEENEEEALPVYLYFSPDYYHKDGVSGGEPYGIEISKTQKVDGTVFNTPYGEIPFIEYLRICFDHVGFPGIDKTENPFKDVAAELNHI
;
A
#
# COMPACT_ATOMS: atom_id res chain seq x y z
N MET A 1 20.85 -14.11 -20.97
CA MET A 1 20.71 -14.96 -19.76
C MET A 1 20.16 -14.07 -18.66
N GLY A 2 19.13 -14.51 -17.94
CA GLY A 2 18.71 -13.88 -16.68
C GLY A 2 17.27 -13.37 -16.61
N ASN A 3 16.27 -14.25 -16.77
CA ASN A 3 14.86 -14.00 -16.36
C ASN A 3 14.43 -15.02 -15.29
N GLU A 4 15.34 -15.44 -14.41
CA GLU A 4 15.06 -16.52 -13.44
C GLU A 4 14.00 -16.12 -12.40
N LEU A 5 14.10 -14.94 -11.80
CA LEU A 5 13.12 -14.43 -10.84
C LEU A 5 11.77 -14.20 -11.52
N LEU A 6 11.78 -13.64 -12.73
CA LEU A 6 10.55 -13.40 -13.48
C LEU A 6 9.89 -14.73 -13.88
N ASN A 7 10.66 -15.73 -14.29
CA ASN A 7 10.13 -17.06 -14.57
C ASN A 7 9.57 -17.73 -13.32
N LYS A 8 10.24 -17.60 -12.16
CA LYS A 8 9.72 -18.08 -10.87
C LYS A 8 8.41 -17.37 -10.52
N TYR A 9 8.36 -16.05 -10.66
CA TYR A 9 7.17 -15.24 -10.41
C TYR A 9 6.00 -15.72 -11.27
N ASN A 10 6.20 -15.84 -12.59
CA ASN A 10 5.19 -16.33 -13.54
C ASN A 10 4.77 -17.79 -13.32
N SER A 11 5.52 -18.56 -12.52
CA SER A 11 5.21 -19.94 -12.19
C SER A 11 4.41 -20.11 -10.89
N GLY A 12 3.92 -19.03 -10.28
CA GLY A 12 3.16 -19.10 -9.03
C GLY A 12 4.02 -19.07 -7.76
N GLN A 13 5.27 -18.59 -7.85
CA GLN A 13 6.20 -18.51 -6.71
C GLN A 13 6.36 -17.06 -6.22
N GLU A 14 5.31 -16.24 -6.32
CA GLU A 14 5.34 -14.80 -6.08
C GLU A 14 5.84 -14.49 -4.67
N LYS A 15 5.35 -15.19 -3.65
CA LYS A 15 5.79 -15.02 -2.25
C LYS A 15 7.29 -15.23 -2.07
N SER A 16 7.84 -16.30 -2.65
CA SER A 16 9.27 -16.60 -2.55
C SER A 16 10.11 -15.57 -3.30
N VAL A 17 9.64 -15.12 -4.47
CA VAL A 17 10.34 -14.09 -5.25
C VAL A 17 10.37 -12.77 -4.47
N TRP A 18 9.24 -12.36 -3.87
CA TRP A 18 9.17 -11.15 -3.06
C TRP A 18 10.05 -11.21 -1.81
N GLN A 19 10.16 -12.37 -1.15
CA GLN A 19 11.11 -12.59 -0.05
C GLN A 19 12.58 -12.47 -0.49
N GLU A 20 12.89 -12.83 -1.74
CA GLU A 20 14.23 -12.72 -2.30
C GLU A 20 14.55 -11.26 -2.66
N ILE A 21 13.69 -10.61 -3.45
CA ILE A 21 13.95 -9.24 -3.93
C ILE A 21 13.83 -8.18 -2.84
N GLY A 22 13.01 -8.41 -1.80
CA GLY A 22 12.88 -7.50 -0.66
C GLY A 22 14.16 -7.35 0.17
N LYS A 23 15.13 -8.27 0.02
CA LYS A 23 16.44 -8.20 0.70
C LYS A 23 17.51 -7.47 -0.11
N LEU A 24 17.19 -7.06 -1.34
CA LEU A 24 18.16 -6.48 -2.26
C LEU A 24 18.19 -4.95 -2.17
N THR A 25 19.40 -4.40 -2.26
CA THR A 25 19.60 -2.96 -2.48
C THR A 25 19.58 -2.70 -3.98
N PHE A 26 18.53 -2.02 -4.48
CA PHE A 26 18.27 -1.96 -5.92
C PHE A 26 19.40 -1.30 -6.73
N ILE A 27 20.03 -0.26 -6.18
CA ILE A 27 21.10 0.50 -6.87
C ILE A 27 22.38 -0.32 -7.08
N GLU A 28 22.56 -1.40 -6.32
CA GLU A 28 23.75 -2.26 -6.37
C GLU A 28 23.61 -3.39 -7.41
N LEU A 29 22.43 -3.54 -8.01
CA LEU A 29 22.12 -4.60 -8.97
C LEU A 29 22.55 -4.20 -10.39
N ASP A 30 22.95 -5.19 -11.18
CA ASP A 30 23.20 -4.98 -12.61
C ASP A 30 21.92 -4.65 -13.39
N ASP A 31 22.09 -4.07 -14.59
CA ASP A 31 20.98 -3.60 -15.43
C ASP A 31 19.97 -4.71 -15.79
N ASN A 32 20.42 -5.96 -15.95
CA ASN A 32 19.53 -7.07 -16.28
C ASN A 32 18.64 -7.39 -15.08
N LYS A 33 19.24 -7.51 -13.89
CA LYS A 33 18.50 -7.79 -12.65
C LYS A 33 17.56 -6.63 -12.28
N GLN A 34 17.99 -5.38 -12.50
CA GLN A 34 17.12 -4.22 -12.32
C GLN A 34 15.91 -4.25 -13.26
N THR A 35 16.11 -4.63 -14.52
CA THR A 35 15.04 -4.76 -15.52
C THR A 35 14.05 -5.83 -15.12
N GLU A 36 14.55 -6.99 -14.70
CA GLU A 36 13.75 -8.12 -14.20
C GLU A 36 12.87 -7.71 -13.00
N ILE A 37 13.44 -7.02 -12.02
CA ILE A 37 12.71 -6.55 -10.84
C ILE A 37 11.67 -5.49 -11.21
N LYS A 38 11.98 -4.56 -12.12
CA LYS A 38 11.01 -3.56 -12.62
C LYS A 38 9.82 -4.24 -13.30
N GLU A 39 10.04 -5.34 -14.02
CA GLU A 39 8.97 -6.10 -14.64
C GLU A 39 8.09 -6.79 -13.59
N ILE A 40 8.69 -7.43 -12.57
CA ILE A 40 7.95 -8.03 -11.44
C ILE A 40 7.14 -6.97 -10.70
N LEU A 41 7.73 -5.81 -10.40
CA LEU A 41 7.06 -4.66 -9.78
C LEU A 41 5.83 -4.23 -10.58
N SER A 42 6.02 -3.98 -11.88
CA SER A 42 4.95 -3.55 -12.78
C SER A 42 3.81 -4.57 -12.85
N GLN A 43 4.13 -5.87 -12.96
CA GLN A 43 3.13 -6.94 -12.97
C GLN A 43 2.38 -7.02 -11.64
N THR A 44 3.09 -7.04 -10.50
CA THR A 44 2.50 -7.11 -9.15
C THR A 44 1.53 -5.94 -8.90
N ILE A 45 1.95 -4.73 -9.23
CA ILE A 45 1.13 -3.53 -9.03
C ILE A 45 -0.03 -3.45 -10.03
N SER A 46 0.16 -3.91 -11.27
CA SER A 46 -0.95 -3.99 -12.22
C SER A 46 -2.04 -4.96 -11.73
N LEU A 47 -1.66 -6.10 -11.14
CA LEU A 47 -2.61 -7.05 -10.55
C LEU A 47 -3.27 -6.47 -9.29
N THR A 48 -2.51 -5.75 -8.46
CA THR A 48 -3.04 -4.98 -7.32
C THR A 48 -4.16 -4.03 -7.76
N ARG A 49 -3.95 -3.26 -8.84
CA ARG A 49 -4.97 -2.36 -9.41
C ARG A 49 -6.21 -3.13 -9.85
N ILE A 50 -6.04 -4.27 -10.54
CA ILE A 50 -7.17 -5.10 -11.00
C ILE A 50 -7.97 -5.62 -9.79
N ASN A 51 -7.29 -6.10 -8.75
CA ASN A 51 -7.95 -6.60 -7.54
C ASN A 51 -8.77 -5.49 -6.86
N ILE A 52 -8.23 -4.28 -6.73
CA ILE A 52 -8.96 -3.13 -6.18
C ILE A 52 -10.17 -2.79 -7.06
N GLU A 53 -10.02 -2.80 -8.38
CA GLU A 53 -11.10 -2.54 -9.32
C GLU A 53 -12.25 -3.57 -9.18
N LEU A 54 -11.94 -4.86 -9.07
CA LEU A 54 -12.92 -5.93 -8.84
C LEU A 54 -13.69 -5.73 -7.52
N ILE A 55 -12.98 -5.39 -6.44
CA ILE A 55 -13.62 -5.15 -5.13
C ILE A 55 -14.54 -3.93 -5.20
N ILE A 56 -14.09 -2.83 -5.81
CA ILE A 56 -14.91 -1.63 -5.99
C ILE A 56 -16.17 -1.94 -6.81
N GLN A 57 -16.02 -2.66 -7.93
CA GLN A 57 -17.16 -3.05 -8.77
C GLN A 57 -18.16 -3.91 -7.99
N LYS A 58 -17.68 -4.83 -7.15
CA LYS A 58 -18.56 -5.62 -6.28
C LYS A 58 -19.31 -4.74 -5.29
N ILE A 59 -18.63 -3.81 -4.63
CA ILE A 59 -19.25 -2.90 -3.66
C ILE A 59 -20.33 -2.05 -4.35
N GLN A 60 -20.01 -1.47 -5.51
CA GLN A 60 -20.90 -0.57 -6.23
C GLN A 60 -22.12 -1.26 -6.85
N THR A 61 -22.03 -2.55 -7.16
CA THR A 61 -23.16 -3.34 -7.69
C THR A 61 -24.07 -3.89 -6.58
N ASP A 62 -23.62 -3.85 -5.32
CA ASP A 62 -24.41 -4.25 -4.17
C ASP A 62 -25.11 -3.04 -3.54
N ASN A 63 -26.42 -2.90 -3.79
CA ASN A 63 -27.24 -1.80 -3.30
C ASN A 63 -27.30 -1.66 -1.76
N ARG A 64 -26.71 -2.57 -1.00
CA ARG A 64 -26.60 -2.49 0.47
C ARG A 64 -25.44 -1.61 0.93
N PHE A 65 -24.52 -1.25 0.04
CA PHE A 65 -23.27 -0.57 0.38
C PHE A 65 -23.01 0.63 -0.55
N THR A 66 -22.41 1.65 0.03
CA THR A 66 -21.92 2.84 -0.68
C THR A 66 -20.53 3.15 -0.18
N LEU A 67 -19.62 3.56 -1.06
CA LEU A 67 -18.31 4.08 -0.66
C LEU A 67 -18.43 5.51 -0.16
N ARG A 68 -17.81 5.83 0.98
CA ARG A 68 -17.77 7.18 1.54
C ARG A 68 -17.02 8.15 0.62
N ASN A 69 -15.90 7.67 0.06
CA ASN A 69 -15.06 8.43 -0.86
C ASN A 69 -14.83 7.62 -2.12
N ALA A 70 -14.71 8.31 -3.26
CA ALA A 70 -14.37 7.66 -4.52
C ALA A 70 -12.88 7.30 -4.56
N SER A 71 -12.56 6.09 -5.00
CA SER A 71 -11.19 5.73 -5.39
C SER A 71 -10.87 6.27 -6.77
N ASP A 72 -9.62 6.65 -7.02
CA ASP A 72 -9.12 7.09 -8.32
C ASP A 72 -7.97 6.17 -8.76
N LEU A 73 -8.28 5.23 -9.67
CA LEU A 73 -7.32 4.26 -10.20
C LEU A 73 -6.61 4.75 -11.47
N THR A 74 -6.42 6.07 -11.59
CA THR A 74 -5.56 6.69 -12.61
C THR A 74 -4.14 6.90 -12.06
N PRO A 75 -3.12 7.06 -12.91
CA PRO A 75 -1.77 7.39 -12.47
C PRO A 75 -1.69 8.76 -11.76
N SER A 76 -0.89 8.86 -10.71
CA SER A 76 -0.56 10.13 -10.07
C SER A 76 0.48 10.91 -10.86
N THR A 77 0.27 12.22 -11.00
CA THR A 77 1.24 13.15 -11.62
C THR A 77 2.26 13.71 -10.64
N ASP A 78 2.07 13.49 -9.33
CA ASP A 78 2.82 14.17 -8.26
C ASP A 78 3.98 13.34 -7.69
N ILE A 79 4.27 12.16 -8.24
CA ILE A 79 5.33 11.25 -7.75
C ILE A 79 6.67 11.98 -7.57
N LYS A 80 7.05 12.84 -8.52
CA LYS A 80 8.30 13.62 -8.43
C LYS A 80 8.31 14.58 -7.24
N LYS A 81 7.17 15.20 -6.92
CA LYS A 81 7.05 16.10 -5.76
C LYS A 81 7.19 15.30 -4.47
N LEU A 82 6.56 14.13 -4.42
CA LEU A 82 6.68 13.22 -3.28
C LEU A 82 8.13 12.79 -3.04
N VAL A 83 8.84 12.35 -4.08
CA VAL A 83 10.24 11.98 -3.95
C VAL A 83 11.09 13.15 -3.45
N ASN A 84 10.79 14.39 -3.87
CA ASN A 84 11.52 15.56 -3.43
C ASN A 84 11.28 15.90 -1.95
N ILE A 85 10.05 15.73 -1.43
CA ILE A 85 9.75 16.08 -0.04
C ILE A 85 10.40 15.13 0.96
N VAL A 86 10.50 13.84 0.61
CA VAL A 86 11.14 12.82 1.48
C VAL A 86 12.66 12.76 1.34
N LYS A 87 13.23 13.39 0.31
CA LYS A 87 14.65 13.30 -0.05
C LYS A 87 15.62 13.61 1.10
N PRO A 88 15.35 14.59 2.01
CA PRO A 88 16.24 14.83 3.15
C PRO A 88 16.42 13.60 4.04
N PHE A 89 15.37 12.79 4.16
CA PHE A 89 15.33 11.62 5.03
C PHE A 89 15.81 10.34 4.33
N GLY A 90 15.61 10.22 3.02
CA GLY A 90 16.08 9.08 2.22
C GLY A 90 15.22 8.78 0.99
N PHE A 91 14.98 7.48 0.76
CA PHE A 91 14.30 6.94 -0.41
C PHE A 91 13.05 6.14 0.01
N LEU A 92 11.94 6.43 -0.67
CA LEU A 92 10.75 5.56 -0.66
C LEU A 92 11.02 4.27 -1.45
N PRO A 93 10.43 3.13 -1.07
CA PRO A 93 10.62 1.87 -1.77
C PRO A 93 10.01 1.89 -3.18
N LEU A 94 10.59 1.12 -4.10
CA LEU A 94 10.14 1.09 -5.50
C LEU A 94 8.72 0.56 -5.64
N SER A 95 8.30 -0.42 -4.84
CA SER A 95 6.93 -0.96 -4.82
C SER A 95 5.88 0.14 -4.57
N PHE A 96 6.15 1.01 -3.60
CA PHE A 96 5.26 2.12 -3.25
C PHE A 96 5.23 3.19 -4.35
N LEU A 97 6.38 3.53 -4.95
CA LEU A 97 6.43 4.46 -6.08
C LEU A 97 5.77 3.89 -7.35
N GLU A 98 5.92 2.58 -7.58
CA GLU A 98 5.30 1.88 -8.71
C GLU A 98 3.77 1.91 -8.57
N LEU A 99 3.24 1.70 -7.36
CA LEU A 99 1.80 1.82 -7.07
C LEU A 99 1.20 3.11 -7.64
N TYR A 100 1.84 4.25 -7.37
CA TYR A 100 1.32 5.55 -7.81
C TYR A 100 1.40 5.79 -9.31
N LYS A 101 2.09 4.94 -10.07
CA LYS A 101 2.02 4.96 -11.55
C LYS A 101 0.72 4.36 -12.08
N TYR A 102 -0.04 3.64 -11.25
CA TYR A 102 -1.27 2.97 -11.63
C TYR A 102 -2.48 3.48 -10.85
N ILE A 103 -2.27 3.98 -9.64
CA ILE A 103 -3.34 4.31 -8.69
C ILE A 103 -3.05 5.67 -8.07
N LYS A 104 -4.01 6.58 -8.10
CA LYS A 104 -3.87 7.91 -7.50
C LYS A 104 -4.28 7.86 -6.04
N ASN A 105 -5.36 7.17 -5.72
CA ASN A 105 -5.78 6.87 -4.35
C ASN A 105 -6.73 5.66 -4.32
N VAL A 106 -6.88 5.09 -3.12
CA VAL A 106 -7.86 4.03 -2.83
C VAL A 106 -8.60 4.40 -1.56
N SER A 107 -9.92 4.25 -1.56
CA SER A 107 -10.74 4.30 -0.35
C SER A 107 -11.86 3.28 -0.47
N LEU A 108 -11.76 2.19 0.31
CA LEU A 108 -12.85 1.23 0.49
C LEU A 108 -13.69 1.50 1.74
N ILE A 109 -13.54 2.70 2.33
CA ILE A 109 -14.33 3.10 3.49
C ILE A 109 -15.80 3.14 3.10
N LEU A 110 -16.62 2.33 3.76
CA LEU A 110 -18.05 2.29 3.53
C LEU A 110 -18.74 3.47 4.23
N ASP A 111 -19.76 4.02 3.57
CA ASP A 111 -20.73 4.90 4.20
C ASP A 111 -21.80 4.04 4.88
N THR A 112 -21.64 3.83 6.19
CA THR A 112 -22.57 3.05 7.01
C THR A 112 -23.58 3.93 7.77
N GLY A 113 -23.57 5.26 7.54
CA GLY A 113 -24.30 6.20 8.40
C GLY A 113 -23.92 6.06 9.89
N PHE A 114 -24.85 6.35 10.79
CA PHE A 114 -24.63 6.30 12.25
C PHE A 114 -24.49 4.89 12.83
N GLN A 115 -24.90 3.84 12.11
CA GLN A 115 -24.78 2.45 12.58
C GLN A 115 -23.67 1.73 11.82
N LYS A 116 -22.52 1.56 12.48
CA LYS A 116 -21.42 0.78 11.92
C LYS A 116 -21.77 -0.70 11.89
N LYS A 117 -22.05 -1.20 10.70
CA LYS A 117 -22.34 -2.62 10.47
C LYS A 117 -21.09 -3.50 10.64
N TYR A 118 -19.92 -2.97 10.32
CA TYR A 118 -18.62 -3.65 10.41
C TYR A 118 -17.59 -2.71 11.08
N PRO A 119 -17.67 -2.51 12.40
CA PRO A 119 -16.74 -1.65 13.12
C PRO A 119 -15.32 -2.21 12.99
N TYR A 120 -14.34 -1.31 12.87
CA TYR A 120 -12.91 -1.65 12.80
C TYR A 120 -12.56 -2.62 11.66
N SER A 121 -13.32 -2.59 10.58
CA SER A 121 -13.11 -3.46 9.40
C SER A 121 -11.82 -3.17 8.62
N ASP A 122 -11.13 -2.10 8.99
CA ASP A 122 -9.84 -1.66 8.44
C ASP A 122 -9.78 -1.68 6.90
N PRO A 123 -10.77 -1.09 6.19
CA PRO A 123 -10.79 -1.11 4.74
C PRO A 123 -9.48 -0.59 4.15
N ILE A 124 -9.02 -1.19 3.05
CA ILE A 124 -7.84 -0.69 2.34
C ILE A 124 -8.07 0.77 1.96
N TYR A 125 -7.10 1.57 2.34
CA TYR A 125 -7.02 2.99 2.06
C TYR A 125 -5.60 3.29 1.63
N ILE A 126 -5.45 4.09 0.57
CA ILE A 126 -4.18 4.58 0.08
C ILE A 126 -4.40 6.05 -0.24
N GLU A 127 -3.73 6.91 0.51
CA GLU A 127 -3.87 8.35 0.38
C GLU A 127 -3.34 8.85 -0.96
N SER A 128 -3.95 9.92 -1.48
CA SER A 128 -3.43 10.59 -2.65
C SER A 128 -2.13 11.31 -2.34
N ILE A 129 -1.20 11.33 -3.31
CA ILE A 129 0.03 12.10 -3.15
C ILE A 129 -0.27 13.58 -2.86
N SER A 130 -1.30 14.16 -3.48
CA SER A 130 -1.65 15.55 -3.25
C SER A 130 -2.00 15.81 -1.77
N ASN A 131 -2.78 14.93 -1.13
CA ASN A 131 -3.09 15.04 0.30
C ASN A 131 -1.86 14.76 1.18
N ILE A 132 -1.01 13.80 0.82
CA ILE A 132 0.26 13.57 1.53
C ILE A 132 1.12 14.84 1.50
N LEU A 133 1.22 15.52 0.35
CA LEU A 133 1.97 16.76 0.22
C LEU A 133 1.37 17.91 1.04
N GLU A 134 0.04 17.93 1.24
CA GLU A 134 -0.61 18.89 2.13
C GLU A 134 -0.26 18.61 3.60
N ILE A 135 -0.30 17.34 4.02
CA ILE A 135 0.09 16.91 5.38
C ILE A 135 1.55 17.28 5.65
N CYS A 136 2.45 16.98 4.72
CA CYS A 136 3.85 17.39 4.83
C CYS A 136 4.06 18.89 4.59
N GLY A 137 3.03 19.67 4.24
CA GLY A 137 3.17 21.08 3.85
C GLY A 137 3.27 22.05 5.03
N ASP A 138 2.77 21.66 6.20
CA ASP A 138 2.72 22.51 7.40
C ASP A 138 3.96 22.41 8.30
N GLY A 139 4.86 21.45 8.02
CA GLY A 139 6.11 21.22 8.75
C GLY A 139 6.00 20.19 9.88
N SER A 140 4.79 19.83 10.33
CA SER A 140 4.61 18.92 11.47
C SER A 140 5.22 17.54 11.22
N TRP A 141 4.95 16.95 10.05
CA TRP A 141 5.54 15.67 9.67
C TRP A 141 7.07 15.71 9.61
N GLN A 142 7.66 16.82 9.15
CA GLN A 142 9.12 16.96 9.10
C GLN A 142 9.72 17.01 10.49
N GLU A 143 9.12 17.79 11.40
CA GLU A 143 9.55 17.86 12.80
C GLU A 143 9.51 16.45 13.44
N ASP A 144 8.39 15.72 13.27
CA ASP A 144 8.26 14.33 13.77
C ASP A 144 9.37 13.41 13.22
N MET A 145 9.68 13.53 11.92
CA MET A 145 10.69 12.68 11.27
C MET A 145 12.13 13.06 11.61
N GLU A 146 12.40 14.34 11.89
CA GLU A 146 13.68 14.82 12.42
C GLU A 146 13.91 14.28 13.83
N GLU A 147 12.90 14.35 14.70
CA GLU A 147 12.94 13.76 16.04
C GLU A 147 13.18 12.25 15.97
N ASN A 148 12.48 11.53 15.09
CA ASN A 148 12.73 10.10 14.88
C ASN A 148 14.18 9.82 14.45
N GLU A 149 14.76 10.61 13.56
CA GLU A 149 16.16 10.42 13.14
C GLU A 149 17.15 10.67 14.29
N GLU A 150 16.92 11.70 15.12
CA GLU A 150 17.73 12.01 16.30
C GLU A 150 17.68 10.89 17.35
N GLU A 151 16.51 10.27 17.53
CA GLU A 151 16.30 9.16 18.46
C GLU A 151 16.67 7.78 17.87
N ALA A 152 17.18 7.73 16.64
CA ALA A 152 17.45 6.52 15.89
C ALA A 152 16.21 5.60 15.75
N LEU A 153 15.03 6.21 15.67
CA LEU A 153 13.75 5.58 15.36
C LEU A 153 13.52 5.51 13.84
N PRO A 154 12.60 4.64 13.37
CA PRO A 154 12.25 4.57 11.96
C PRO A 154 11.70 5.89 11.42
N VAL A 155 12.16 6.28 10.23
CA VAL A 155 11.61 7.40 9.47
C VAL A 155 10.68 6.86 8.38
N TYR A 156 9.48 7.42 8.27
CA TYR A 156 8.44 6.90 7.41
C TYR A 156 7.45 7.98 6.95
N LEU A 157 6.71 7.68 5.88
CA LEU A 157 5.70 8.56 5.30
C LEU A 157 4.30 8.00 5.59
N TYR A 158 3.40 8.81 6.13
CA TYR A 158 2.00 8.41 6.28
C TYR A 158 1.35 8.19 4.90
N PHE A 159 0.69 7.05 4.70
CA PHE A 159 -0.02 6.75 3.44
C PHE A 159 -1.44 6.21 3.64
N SER A 160 -1.82 5.88 4.88
CA SER A 160 -3.18 5.48 5.23
C SER A 160 -3.48 5.89 6.66
N PRO A 161 -4.71 6.33 6.99
CA PRO A 161 -5.16 6.40 8.36
C PRO A 161 -5.14 5.00 8.99
N ASP A 162 -5.17 4.93 10.32
CA ASP A 162 -5.35 3.67 11.04
C ASP A 162 -6.81 3.17 10.98
N TYR A 163 -7.03 1.97 11.50
CA TYR A 163 -8.37 1.36 11.48
C TYR A 163 -9.40 2.08 12.37
N TYR A 164 -8.99 2.90 13.36
CA TYR A 164 -9.90 3.71 14.17
C TYR A 164 -10.40 4.94 13.41
N HIS A 165 -9.49 5.65 12.74
CA HIS A 165 -9.79 6.86 11.98
C HIS A 165 -10.60 6.57 10.71
N LYS A 166 -10.37 5.42 10.05
CA LYS A 166 -11.26 4.93 8.97
C LYS A 166 -12.71 4.82 9.42
N ASP A 167 -12.86 4.53 10.70
CA ASP A 167 -14.11 4.38 11.42
C ASP A 167 -14.62 5.70 12.05
N GLY A 168 -13.90 6.82 11.91
CA GLY A 168 -14.31 8.11 12.48
C GLY A 168 -14.24 8.17 14.01
N VAL A 169 -13.39 7.36 14.62
CA VAL A 169 -13.08 7.40 16.06
C VAL A 169 -11.63 7.85 16.23
N SER A 170 -11.33 8.57 17.31
CA SER A 170 -9.95 8.91 17.66
C SER A 170 -9.12 7.64 17.75
N GLY A 171 -8.02 7.60 16.99
CA GLY A 171 -7.16 6.43 16.83
C GLY A 171 -5.74 6.63 17.34
N GLY A 172 -4.88 5.70 16.96
CA GLY A 172 -3.44 5.81 17.06
C GLY A 172 -2.80 6.35 15.78
N GLU A 173 -1.51 6.07 15.64
CA GLU A 173 -0.68 6.57 14.55
C GLU A 173 -1.15 6.07 13.17
N PRO A 174 -1.14 6.93 12.12
CA PRO A 174 -1.39 6.50 10.75
C PRO A 174 -0.39 5.42 10.30
N TYR A 175 -0.81 4.59 9.34
CA TYR A 175 0.07 3.60 8.73
C TYR A 175 1.15 4.32 7.91
N GLY A 176 2.39 3.93 8.17
CA GLY A 176 3.58 4.55 7.60
C GLY A 176 4.30 3.63 6.62
N ILE A 177 4.86 4.17 5.54
CA ILE A 177 5.78 3.45 4.65
C ILE A 177 7.22 3.93 4.89
N GLU A 178 8.14 2.98 5.03
CA GLU A 178 9.56 3.24 5.29
C GLU A 178 10.19 4.24 4.31
N ILE A 179 10.94 5.20 4.87
CA ILE A 179 11.92 6.01 4.13
C ILE A 179 13.31 5.51 4.54
N SER A 180 14.02 4.90 3.61
CA SER A 180 15.27 4.21 3.87
C SER A 180 16.47 4.97 3.32
N LYS A 181 17.66 4.80 3.93
CA LYS A 181 18.90 5.47 3.45
C LYS A 181 19.39 4.97 2.09
N THR A 182 18.89 3.83 1.62
CA THR A 182 19.24 3.20 0.34
C THR A 182 17.98 2.84 -0.43
N GLN A 183 17.98 2.91 -1.76
CA GLN A 183 16.83 2.53 -2.57
C GLN A 183 16.50 1.02 -2.45
N LYS A 184 15.44 0.69 -1.70
CA LYS A 184 14.90 -0.68 -1.59
C LYS A 184 13.87 -0.98 -2.67
N VAL A 185 13.70 -2.27 -3.00
CA VAL A 185 12.64 -2.77 -3.90
C VAL A 185 11.28 -2.69 -3.22
N ASP A 186 11.19 -3.22 -1.99
CA ASP A 186 10.01 -3.13 -1.13
C ASP A 186 10.39 -2.47 0.20
N GLY A 187 9.42 -1.88 0.90
CA GLY A 187 9.66 -1.19 2.16
C GLY A 187 8.76 -1.70 3.28
N THR A 188 9.17 -1.43 4.50
CA THR A 188 8.43 -1.82 5.70
C THR A 188 7.23 -0.89 5.91
N VAL A 189 6.09 -1.46 6.28
CA VAL A 189 4.89 -0.75 6.72
C VAL A 189 4.86 -0.74 8.24
N PHE A 190 4.73 0.44 8.81
CA PHE A 190 4.67 0.69 10.26
C PHE A 190 3.24 0.96 10.73
N ASN A 191 3.04 0.86 12.05
CA ASN A 191 1.80 1.22 12.77
C ASN A 191 0.57 0.39 12.38
N THR A 192 0.76 -0.75 11.73
CA THR A 192 -0.35 -1.67 11.41
C THR A 192 -0.64 -2.60 12.60
N PRO A 193 -1.88 -3.07 12.77
CA PRO A 193 -2.19 -4.12 13.75
C PRO A 193 -1.54 -5.48 13.41
N TYR A 194 -0.93 -5.61 12.23
CA TYR A 194 -0.25 -6.81 11.74
C TYR A 194 1.27 -6.77 12.01
N GLY A 195 1.74 -5.75 12.73
CA GLY A 195 3.15 -5.50 13.01
C GLY A 195 3.88 -4.81 11.85
N GLU A 196 5.20 -4.88 11.90
CA GLU A 196 6.09 -4.37 10.85
C GLU A 196 6.25 -5.42 9.76
N ILE A 197 5.67 -5.14 8.59
CA ILE A 197 5.62 -6.08 7.46
C ILE A 197 5.96 -5.38 6.14
N PRO A 198 6.48 -6.10 5.12
CA PRO A 198 6.71 -5.52 3.81
C PRO A 198 5.41 -4.99 3.18
N PHE A 199 5.50 -3.94 2.37
CA PHE A 199 4.33 -3.30 1.75
C PHE A 199 3.55 -4.23 0.81
N ILE A 200 4.23 -5.10 0.06
CA ILE A 200 3.52 -6.11 -0.74
C ILE A 200 2.81 -7.13 0.16
N GLU A 201 3.36 -7.47 1.32
CA GLU A 201 2.69 -8.35 2.27
C GLU A 201 1.47 -7.69 2.92
N TYR A 202 1.54 -6.39 3.22
CA TYR A 202 0.37 -5.61 3.64
C TYR A 202 -0.76 -5.68 2.60
N LEU A 203 -0.45 -5.47 1.31
CA LEU A 203 -1.43 -5.58 0.23
C LEU A 203 -2.00 -7.00 0.12
N ARG A 204 -1.17 -8.04 0.26
CA ARG A 204 -1.63 -9.44 0.30
C ARG A 204 -2.61 -9.66 1.43
N ILE A 205 -2.32 -9.21 2.65
CA ILE A 205 -3.23 -9.32 3.80
C ILE A 205 -4.56 -8.63 3.50
N CYS A 206 -4.53 -7.43 2.90
CA CYS A 206 -5.75 -6.76 2.48
C CYS A 206 -6.56 -7.61 1.49
N PHE A 207 -5.93 -8.15 0.43
CA PHE A 207 -6.63 -8.94 -0.59
C PHE A 207 -7.10 -10.31 -0.10
N ASP A 208 -6.34 -10.92 0.80
CA ASP A 208 -6.73 -12.12 1.53
C ASP A 208 -8.07 -11.94 2.25
N HIS A 209 -8.36 -10.72 2.68
CA HIS A 209 -9.61 -10.30 3.30
C HIS A 209 -10.46 -9.40 2.40
N VAL A 210 -10.33 -9.51 1.08
CA VAL A 210 -11.15 -8.79 0.08
C VAL A 210 -11.22 -7.28 0.33
N GLY A 211 -10.11 -6.69 0.78
CA GLY A 211 -9.96 -5.27 1.07
C GLY A 211 -10.39 -4.84 2.47
N PHE A 212 -10.81 -5.75 3.36
CA PHE A 212 -11.26 -5.45 4.73
C PHE A 212 -10.56 -6.38 5.76
N PRO A 213 -9.25 -6.23 6.00
CA PRO A 213 -8.48 -7.11 6.87
C PRO A 213 -8.88 -7.08 8.36
N GLY A 214 -9.64 -6.09 8.80
CA GLY A 214 -10.16 -6.03 10.17
C GLY A 214 -11.38 -6.92 10.44
N ILE A 215 -11.95 -7.57 9.42
CA ILE A 215 -13.04 -8.55 9.58
C ILE A 215 -12.61 -9.96 9.17
N ASP A 216 -13.21 -10.96 9.83
CA ASP A 216 -13.03 -12.36 9.46
C ASP A 216 -13.48 -12.58 8.01
N LYS A 217 -12.69 -13.35 7.24
CA LYS A 217 -12.96 -13.64 5.83
C LYS A 217 -14.35 -14.27 5.61
N THR A 218 -14.83 -15.07 6.58
CA THR A 218 -16.12 -15.75 6.51
C THR A 218 -17.29 -14.79 6.77
N GLU A 219 -17.05 -13.70 7.48
CA GLU A 219 -18.01 -12.64 7.81
C GLU A 219 -17.99 -11.49 6.79
N ASN A 220 -16.96 -11.43 5.94
CA ASN A 220 -16.85 -10.39 4.93
C ASN A 220 -18.01 -10.45 3.92
N PRO A 221 -18.80 -9.36 3.74
CA PRO A 221 -19.93 -9.34 2.82
C PRO A 221 -19.54 -9.48 1.34
N PHE A 222 -18.27 -9.29 1.01
CA PHE A 222 -17.71 -9.36 -0.33
C PHE A 222 -16.90 -10.63 -0.59
N LYS A 223 -16.90 -11.60 0.35
CA LYS A 223 -16.09 -12.82 0.29
C LYS A 223 -16.18 -13.62 -1.02
N ASP A 224 -17.29 -13.51 -1.74
CA ASP A 224 -17.49 -14.19 -3.02
C ASP A 224 -16.48 -13.72 -4.09
N VAL A 225 -15.96 -12.49 -3.99
CA VAL A 225 -14.93 -11.95 -4.90
C VAL A 225 -13.56 -12.56 -4.65
N ALA A 226 -13.33 -13.19 -3.49
CA ALA A 226 -12.01 -13.72 -3.12
C ALA A 226 -11.46 -14.72 -4.17
N ALA A 227 -12.33 -15.50 -4.81
CA ALA A 227 -11.95 -16.47 -5.84
C ALA A 227 -11.54 -15.83 -7.18
N GLU A 228 -11.87 -14.55 -7.39
CA GLU A 228 -11.56 -13.79 -8.61
C GLU A 228 -10.29 -12.93 -8.44
N LEU A 229 -9.80 -12.76 -7.21
CA LEU A 229 -8.61 -11.97 -6.93
C LEU A 229 -7.34 -12.68 -7.41
N ASN A 230 -6.47 -11.90 -8.02
CA ASN A 230 -5.16 -12.36 -8.46
C ASN A 230 -4.21 -12.47 -7.26
N HIS A 231 -3.37 -13.50 -7.27
CA HIS A 231 -2.23 -13.56 -6.36
C HIS A 231 -1.19 -12.52 -6.78
N ILE A 232 -0.63 -11.83 -5.79
CA ILE A 232 0.46 -10.86 -5.91
C ILE A 232 1.55 -11.22 -4.93
#